data_AF-A0A433PDJ5-F1
#
_entry.id   AF-A0A433PDJ5-F1
#
_cell.length_a   1.000
_cell.length_b   1.000
_cell.length_c   1.000
_cell.angle_alpha   90.00
_cell.angle_beta   90.00
_cell.angle_gamma   90.00
#
_symmetry.space_group_name_H-M   'P 1'
#
loop_
_entity.id
_entity.type
_entity.pdbx_description
1 polymer ?
#
loop_
_entity_poly.entity_id
_entity_poly.type
_entity_poly.pdbx_seq_one_letter_code
_entity_poly.pdbx_strand_id
1 'polypeptide(L)'
;MTSFSTVFVDGTPDAQIEEHAAYVARLKNETEPAPYVTDVQALLAAGKQEEIYTKFVQDSALLLEAPDKEIEGAYNLLIAILKSAPEDSLPSLIQSFVQPLVNDPNDKYFSKQKVLLNLYNSLAPTSALRYDVFLAIVDAAARHDDIDVILPELQHLEGWAKEWGIGLDKERELYLGLSSRLLAAGEE
;
A
#
# COMPACT_ATOMS: atom_id res chain seq x y z
N MET A 1 -11.64 -16.21 2.19
CA MET A 1 -11.36 -15.92 0.77
C MET A 1 -10.02 -15.24 0.79
N THR A 2 -9.01 -15.72 0.07
CA THR A 2 -7.64 -15.17 0.19
C THR A 2 -7.62 -13.68 -0.13
N SER A 3 -7.17 -12.84 0.80
CA SER A 3 -7.18 -11.37 0.69
C SER A 3 -6.21 -10.77 -0.33
N PHE A 4 -5.29 -11.57 -0.88
CA PHE A 4 -4.30 -11.14 -1.87
C PHE A 4 -4.28 -12.04 -3.13
N SER A 5 -4.04 -11.42 -4.28
CA SER A 5 -3.70 -11.98 -5.59
C SER A 5 -2.18 -12.22 -5.70
N THR A 6 -1.72 -13.07 -6.63
CA THR A 6 -0.32 -13.50 -6.77
C THR A 6 0.62 -12.34 -7.15
N VAL A 7 1.62 -12.08 -6.30
CA VAL A 7 2.81 -11.26 -6.57
C VAL A 7 3.96 -12.16 -6.15
N PHE A 8 4.88 -12.45 -7.08
CA PHE A 8 6.02 -13.32 -6.82
C PHE A 8 7.17 -12.49 -6.28
N VAL A 9 7.57 -12.80 -5.04
CA VAL A 9 8.84 -12.35 -4.45
C VAL A 9 9.54 -13.63 -4.01
N ASP A 10 10.78 -13.84 -4.47
CA ASP A 10 11.57 -15.02 -4.14
C ASP A 10 11.92 -15.03 -2.63
N GLY A 11 11.91 -16.21 -2.00
CA GLY A 11 12.32 -16.39 -0.59
C GLY A 11 11.23 -16.92 0.34
N THR A 12 11.62 -17.32 1.55
CA THR A 12 10.70 -17.70 2.62
C THR A 12 10.14 -16.44 3.32
N PRO A 13 8.97 -16.51 4.00
CA PRO A 13 8.42 -15.35 4.73
C PRO A 13 9.42 -14.74 5.73
N ASP A 14 10.16 -15.59 6.45
CA ASP A 14 11.18 -15.16 7.40
C ASP A 14 12.35 -14.43 6.71
N ALA A 15 12.80 -14.94 5.56
CA ALA A 15 13.85 -14.29 4.78
C ALA A 15 13.40 -12.92 4.23
N GLN A 16 12.13 -12.78 3.82
CA GLN A 16 11.57 -11.51 3.39
C GLN A 16 11.52 -10.49 4.54
N ILE A 17 11.16 -10.93 5.75
CA ILE A 17 11.17 -10.10 6.96
C ILE A 17 12.59 -9.62 7.28
N GLU A 18 13.59 -10.52 7.22
CA GLU A 18 14.99 -10.18 7.45
C GLU A 18 15.54 -9.22 6.39
N GLU A 19 15.23 -9.45 5.11
CA GLU A 19 15.63 -8.57 4.00
C GLU A 19 15.04 -7.17 4.16
N HIS A 20 13.74 -7.07 4.45
CA HIS A 20 13.08 -5.79 4.69
C HIS A 20 13.68 -5.06 5.90
N ALA A 21 13.96 -5.78 6.99
CA ALA A 21 14.59 -5.20 8.17
C ALA A 21 15.99 -4.65 7.88
N ALA A 22 16.81 -5.40 7.14
CA ALA A 22 18.14 -4.96 6.72
C ALA A 22 18.06 -3.70 5.82
N TYR A 23 17.07 -3.66 4.92
CA TYR A 23 16.84 -2.50 4.06
C TYR A 23 16.46 -1.24 4.86
N VAL A 24 15.52 -1.37 5.79
CA VAL A 24 15.12 -0.25 6.67
C VAL A 24 16.28 0.21 7.55
N ALA A 25 17.07 -0.70 8.12
CA ALA A 25 18.25 -0.35 8.89
C ALA A 25 19.28 0.44 8.08
N ARG A 26 19.48 0.06 6.80
CA ARG A 26 20.34 0.80 5.85
C ARG A 26 19.84 2.22 5.63
N LEU A 27 18.53 2.40 5.42
CA LEU A 27 17.93 3.75 5.25
C LEU A 27 18.07 4.61 6.52
N LYS A 28 18.05 3.98 7.70
CA LYS A 28 18.29 4.63 8.99
C LYS A 28 19.76 4.90 9.29
N ASN A 29 20.68 4.50 8.39
CA ASN A 29 22.14 4.58 8.56
C ASN A 29 22.64 3.88 9.83
N GLU A 30 22.00 2.78 10.23
CA GLU A 30 22.45 1.97 11.36
C GLU A 30 23.69 1.15 10.96
N THR A 31 24.69 1.10 11.84
CA THR A 31 25.91 0.29 11.66
C THR A 31 25.87 -0.94 12.53
N GLU A 32 26.57 -2.01 12.12
CA GLU A 32 26.60 -3.28 12.85
C GLU A 32 27.15 -3.12 14.28
N PRO A 33 26.45 -3.63 15.32
CA PRO A 33 25.16 -4.32 15.24
C PRO A 33 23.99 -3.35 14.97
N ALA A 34 23.23 -3.59 13.90
CA ALA A 34 22.09 -2.75 13.53
C ALA A 34 20.92 -2.96 14.51
N PRO A 35 20.54 -1.97 15.35
CA PRO A 35 19.51 -2.14 16.37
C PRO A 35 18.15 -2.56 15.80
N TYR A 36 17.78 -2.04 14.63
CA TYR A 36 16.50 -2.36 13.98
C TYR A 36 16.42 -3.82 13.56
N VAL A 37 17.48 -4.35 12.94
CA VAL A 37 17.56 -5.76 12.54
C VAL A 37 17.49 -6.67 13.76
N THR A 38 18.23 -6.31 14.81
CA THR A 38 18.26 -7.08 16.06
C THR A 38 16.88 -7.15 16.72
N ASP A 39 16.14 -6.03 16.73
CA ASP A 39 14.78 -5.95 17.26
C ASP A 39 13.81 -6.84 16.46
N VAL A 40 13.86 -6.76 15.13
CA VAL A 40 13.01 -7.60 14.26
C VAL A 40 13.34 -9.09 14.41
N GLN A 41 14.61 -9.45 14.50
CA GLN A 41 15.03 -10.84 14.74
C GLN A 41 14.54 -11.35 16.10
N ALA A 42 14.56 -10.52 17.13
CA ALA A 42 14.02 -10.87 18.45
C ALA A 42 12.49 -11.10 18.41
N LEU A 43 11.75 -10.25 17.69
CA LEU A 43 10.31 -10.43 17.47
C LEU A 43 10.00 -11.69 16.67
N LEU A 44 10.81 -11.99 15.65
CA LEU A 44 10.66 -13.17 14.81
C LEU A 44 10.91 -14.45 15.62
N ALA A 45 11.98 -14.48 16.41
CA ALA A 45 12.28 -15.60 17.31
C ALA A 45 11.22 -15.80 18.40
N ALA A 46 10.55 -14.72 18.83
CA ALA A 46 9.44 -14.77 19.78
C ALA A 46 8.08 -15.13 19.13
N GLY A 47 8.01 -15.30 17.81
CA GLY A 47 6.77 -15.60 17.08
C GLY A 47 5.78 -14.44 17.02
N LYS A 48 6.23 -13.20 17.23
CA LYS A 48 5.39 -11.99 17.32
C LYS A 48 5.20 -11.32 15.94
N GLN A 49 4.69 -12.07 14.97
CA GLN A 49 4.57 -11.60 13.58
C GLN A 49 3.68 -10.36 13.42
N GLU A 50 2.59 -10.24 14.19
CA GLU A 50 1.72 -9.06 14.15
C GLU A 50 2.45 -7.76 14.56
N GLU A 51 3.35 -7.84 15.54
CA GLU A 51 4.18 -6.71 15.96
C GLU A 51 5.14 -6.31 14.84
N ILE A 52 5.67 -7.29 14.08
CA ILE A 52 6.55 -7.04 12.92
C ILE A 52 5.78 -6.32 11.81
N TYR A 53 4.59 -6.81 11.44
CA TYR A 53 3.77 -6.17 10.39
C TYR A 53 3.44 -4.74 10.75
N THR A 54 3.00 -4.51 12.00
CA THR A 54 2.67 -3.18 12.52
C THR A 54 3.89 -2.25 12.47
N LYS A 55 5.04 -2.73 12.92
CA LYS A 55 6.30 -1.98 12.88
C LYS A 55 6.69 -1.59 11.45
N PHE A 56 6.62 -2.53 10.52
CA PHE A 56 7.00 -2.28 9.12
C PHE A 56 6.08 -1.27 8.42
N VAL A 57 4.76 -1.32 8.65
CA VAL A 57 3.86 -0.32 8.05
C VAL A 57 4.01 1.06 8.69
N GLN A 58 4.32 1.14 9.98
CA GLN A 58 4.61 2.41 10.66
C GLN A 58 5.89 3.06 10.13
N ASP A 59 6.90 2.24 9.83
CA ASP A 59 8.18 2.70 9.28
C ASP A 59 8.16 2.86 7.74
N SER A 60 7.03 2.54 7.07
CA SER A 60 6.94 2.53 5.60
C SER A 60 7.24 3.89 4.96
N ALA A 61 6.97 4.99 5.67
CA ALA A 61 7.36 6.34 5.23
C ALA A 61 8.86 6.45 4.93
N LEU A 62 9.73 5.74 5.67
CA LEU A 62 11.18 5.73 5.43
C LEU A 62 11.53 5.14 4.06
N LEU A 63 10.71 4.24 3.52
CA LEU A 63 10.95 3.66 2.20
C LEU A 63 10.84 4.71 1.08
N LEU A 64 10.18 5.84 1.32
CA LEU A 64 10.15 6.96 0.37
C LEU A 64 11.47 7.72 0.31
N GLU A 65 12.34 7.60 1.33
CA GLU A 65 13.69 8.18 1.34
C GLU A 65 14.69 7.36 0.50
N ALA A 66 14.28 6.17 0.04
CA ALA A 66 15.09 5.37 -0.87
C ALA A 66 15.32 6.08 -2.22
N PRO A 67 16.39 5.70 -2.96
CA PRO A 67 16.55 6.10 -4.35
C PRO A 67 15.31 5.73 -5.16
N ASP A 68 14.84 6.59 -6.07
CA ASP A 68 13.55 6.42 -6.75
C ASP A 68 13.38 5.06 -7.46
N LYS A 69 14.48 4.52 -7.99
CA LYS A 69 14.53 3.20 -8.65
C LYS A 69 14.29 2.02 -7.69
N GLU A 70 14.42 2.23 -6.38
CA GLU A 70 14.32 1.20 -5.35
C GLU A 70 12.99 1.25 -4.59
N ILE A 71 12.29 2.39 -4.62
CA ILE A 71 11.02 2.60 -3.88
C ILE A 71 10.00 1.51 -4.23
N GLU A 72 9.77 1.28 -5.53
CA GLU A 72 8.80 0.29 -5.98
C GLU A 72 9.16 -1.12 -5.47
N GLY A 73 10.44 -1.50 -5.53
CA GLY A 73 10.91 -2.80 -5.04
C GLY A 73 10.75 -2.94 -3.53
N ALA A 74 11.11 -1.90 -2.76
CA ALA A 74 10.99 -1.89 -1.31
C ALA A 74 9.54 -2.04 -0.83
N TYR A 75 8.62 -1.30 -1.45
CA TYR A 75 7.20 -1.41 -1.15
C TYR A 75 6.59 -2.73 -1.64
N ASN A 76 7.04 -3.28 -2.77
CA ASN A 76 6.58 -4.60 -3.24
C ASN A 76 7.00 -5.73 -2.29
N LEU A 77 8.20 -5.64 -1.69
CA LEU A 77 8.63 -6.56 -0.63
C LEU A 77 7.71 -6.43 0.60
N LEU A 78 7.39 -5.20 1.02
CA LEU A 78 6.44 -4.97 2.12
C LEU A 78 5.05 -5.54 1.81
N ILE A 79 4.54 -5.36 0.59
CA ILE A 79 3.27 -5.97 0.14
C ILE A 79 3.34 -7.49 0.27
N ALA A 80 4.43 -8.12 -0.16
CA ALA A 80 4.61 -9.57 -0.07
C ALA A 80 4.58 -10.07 1.38
N ILE A 81 5.22 -9.36 2.31
CA ILE A 81 5.21 -9.66 3.74
C ILE A 81 3.79 -9.56 4.31
N LEU A 82 3.05 -8.50 3.96
CA LEU A 82 1.68 -8.27 4.44
C LEU A 82 0.66 -9.31 3.96
N LYS A 83 0.96 -10.09 2.91
CA LYS A 83 0.10 -11.20 2.49
C LYS A 83 -0.04 -12.29 3.53
N SER A 84 0.94 -12.42 4.40
CA SER A 84 0.96 -13.40 5.48
C SER A 84 0.26 -12.89 6.74
N ALA A 85 -0.18 -11.63 6.76
CA ALA A 85 -0.85 -11.04 7.91
C ALA A 85 -2.28 -11.59 8.09
N PRO A 86 -2.76 -11.70 9.35
CA PRO A 86 -4.14 -12.11 9.64
C PRO A 86 -5.16 -11.18 8.99
N GLU A 87 -6.24 -11.74 8.43
CA GLU A 87 -7.29 -10.97 7.73
C GLU A 87 -7.88 -9.85 8.60
N ASP A 88 -8.05 -10.09 9.90
CA ASP A 88 -8.60 -9.12 10.86
C ASP A 88 -7.69 -7.89 11.06
N SER A 89 -6.37 -8.04 10.83
CA SER A 89 -5.38 -6.97 10.98
C SER A 89 -5.15 -6.19 9.68
N LEU A 90 -5.53 -6.73 8.53
CA LEU A 90 -5.27 -6.11 7.23
C LEU A 90 -5.85 -4.69 7.09
N PRO A 91 -7.08 -4.37 7.55
CA PRO A 91 -7.61 -3.02 7.39
C PRO A 91 -6.73 -1.94 8.00
N SER A 92 -6.22 -2.14 9.22
CA SER A 92 -5.36 -1.15 9.89
C SER A 92 -3.96 -1.11 9.30
N LEU A 93 -3.43 -2.26 8.85
CA LEU A 93 -2.13 -2.35 8.20
C LEU A 93 -2.13 -1.64 6.84
N ILE A 94 -3.15 -1.88 6.01
CA ILE A 94 -3.30 -1.22 4.71
C ILE A 94 -3.53 0.28 4.87
N GLN A 95 -4.33 0.72 5.83
CA GLN A 95 -4.48 2.14 6.13
C GLN A 95 -3.15 2.79 6.47
N SER A 96 -2.34 2.14 7.32
CA SER A 96 -1.02 2.63 7.74
C SER A 96 0.00 2.64 6.58
N PHE A 97 -0.10 1.67 5.67
CA PHE A 97 0.71 1.60 4.46
C PHE A 97 0.39 2.72 3.46
N VAL A 98 -0.90 3.04 3.28
CA VAL A 98 -1.37 4.01 2.28
C VAL A 98 -1.15 5.46 2.75
N GLN A 99 -1.31 5.72 4.05
CA GLN A 99 -1.15 7.04 4.67
C GLN A 99 0.08 7.85 4.20
N PRO A 100 1.32 7.31 4.28
CA PRO A 100 2.50 8.05 3.84
C PRO A 100 2.54 8.28 2.32
N LEU A 101 1.99 7.37 1.52
CA LEU A 101 1.97 7.52 0.06
C LEU A 101 1.10 8.69 -0.40
N VAL A 102 0.02 8.97 0.33
CA VAL A 102 -0.91 10.06 0.02
C VAL A 102 -0.49 11.37 0.69
N ASN A 103 0.03 11.33 1.92
CA ASN A 103 0.28 12.54 2.71
C ASN A 103 1.68 13.12 2.54
N ASP A 104 2.64 12.33 2.05
CA ASP A 104 4.01 12.79 1.88
C ASP A 104 4.08 13.85 0.76
N PRO A 105 4.60 15.07 1.04
CA PRO A 105 4.63 16.17 0.08
C PRO A 105 5.74 16.03 -0.97
N ASN A 106 6.60 15.01 -0.90
CA ASN A 106 7.70 14.87 -1.85
C ASN A 106 7.19 14.56 -3.26
N ASP A 107 7.88 15.11 -4.25
CA ASP A 107 7.58 14.99 -5.68
C ASP A 107 8.02 13.62 -6.25
N LYS A 108 7.47 12.55 -5.68
CA LYS A 108 7.69 11.15 -6.10
C LYS A 108 6.39 10.52 -6.61
N TYR A 109 5.53 11.33 -7.22
CA TYR A 109 4.18 10.95 -7.65
C TYR A 109 4.16 9.63 -8.42
N PHE A 110 4.92 9.51 -9.50
CA PHE A 110 4.91 8.32 -10.34
C PHE A 110 5.29 7.04 -9.58
N SER A 111 6.26 7.12 -8.66
CA SER A 111 6.64 5.96 -7.83
C SER A 111 5.55 5.62 -6.81
N LYS A 112 4.96 6.62 -6.15
CA LYS A 112 3.85 6.43 -5.20
C LYS A 112 2.62 5.83 -5.89
N GLN A 113 2.28 6.33 -7.08
CA GLN A 113 1.15 5.85 -7.88
C GLN A 113 1.33 4.39 -8.30
N LYS A 114 2.54 4.00 -8.73
CA LYS A 114 2.87 2.60 -9.02
C LYS A 114 2.74 1.71 -7.78
N VAL A 115 3.23 2.15 -6.63
CA VAL A 115 3.09 1.40 -5.37
C VAL A 115 1.63 1.18 -5.00
N LEU A 116 0.79 2.23 -5.10
CA LEU A 116 -0.65 2.13 -4.83
C LEU A 116 -1.34 1.17 -5.80
N LEU A 117 -1.00 1.22 -7.09
CA LEU A 117 -1.53 0.28 -8.10
C LEU A 117 -1.08 -1.15 -7.83
N ASN A 118 0.19 -1.37 -7.46
CA ASN A 118 0.70 -2.69 -7.08
C ASN A 118 -0.04 -3.22 -5.86
N LEU A 119 -0.29 -2.39 -4.85
CA LEU A 119 -1.10 -2.77 -3.70
C LEU A 119 -2.53 -3.14 -4.11
N TYR A 120 -3.21 -2.30 -4.88
CA TYR A 120 -4.57 -2.55 -5.36
C TYR A 120 -4.67 -3.89 -6.11
N ASN A 121 -3.75 -4.13 -7.04
CA ASN A 121 -3.68 -5.36 -7.82
C ASN A 121 -3.30 -6.57 -6.97
N SER A 122 -2.50 -6.35 -5.93
CA SER A 122 -2.14 -7.41 -4.99
C SER A 122 -3.30 -7.83 -4.10
N LEU A 123 -4.32 -6.99 -3.86
CA LEU A 123 -5.50 -7.38 -3.09
C LEU A 123 -6.42 -8.29 -3.93
N ALA A 124 -7.22 -9.11 -3.28
CA ALA A 124 -8.25 -9.90 -3.97
C ALA A 124 -9.31 -8.98 -4.61
N PRO A 125 -9.84 -9.31 -5.80
CA PRO A 125 -10.90 -8.52 -6.44
C PRO A 125 -12.12 -8.28 -5.54
N THR A 126 -12.46 -9.25 -4.70
CA THR A 126 -13.60 -9.18 -3.77
C THR A 126 -13.27 -8.50 -2.44
N SER A 127 -12.05 -7.99 -2.25
CA SER A 127 -11.64 -7.36 -1.00
C SER A 127 -12.21 -5.95 -0.90
N ALA A 128 -12.96 -5.65 0.15
CA ALA A 128 -13.43 -4.31 0.45
C ALA A 128 -12.28 -3.29 0.63
N LEU A 129 -11.06 -3.74 0.94
CA LEU A 129 -9.87 -2.88 1.06
C LEU A 129 -9.50 -2.20 -0.26
N ARG A 130 -9.91 -2.77 -1.40
CA ARG A 130 -9.70 -2.15 -2.72
C ARG A 130 -10.39 -0.80 -2.85
N TYR A 131 -11.51 -0.59 -2.16
CA TYR A 131 -12.18 0.71 -2.10
C TYR A 131 -11.26 1.80 -1.54
N ASP A 132 -10.67 1.56 -0.37
CA ASP A 132 -9.83 2.57 0.31
C ASP A 132 -8.54 2.83 -0.49
N VAL A 133 -7.95 1.80 -1.09
CA VAL A 133 -6.75 1.94 -1.95
C VAL A 133 -7.10 2.66 -3.26
N PHE A 134 -8.25 2.38 -3.87
CA PHE A 134 -8.70 3.06 -5.08
C PHE A 134 -8.92 4.55 -4.85
N LEU A 135 -9.55 4.93 -3.73
CA LEU A 135 -9.68 6.34 -3.37
C LEU A 135 -8.32 7.02 -3.21
N ALA A 136 -7.33 6.35 -2.63
CA ALA A 136 -5.97 6.88 -2.53
C ALA A 136 -5.31 7.09 -3.90
N ILE A 137 -5.51 6.17 -4.86
CA ILE A 137 -5.04 6.29 -6.25
C ILE A 137 -5.66 7.52 -6.93
N VAL A 138 -6.98 7.70 -6.77
CA VAL A 138 -7.71 8.84 -7.35
C VAL A 138 -7.29 10.15 -6.70
N ASP A 139 -7.12 10.17 -5.38
CA ASP A 139 -6.64 11.35 -4.62
C ASP A 139 -5.24 11.78 -5.06
N ALA A 140 -4.34 10.83 -5.23
CA ALA A 140 -2.99 11.09 -5.70
C ALA A 140 -3.01 11.64 -7.14
N ALA A 141 -3.76 11.03 -8.05
CA ALA A 141 -3.88 11.50 -9.43
C ALA A 141 -4.48 12.92 -9.50
N ALA A 142 -5.53 13.20 -8.73
CA ALA A 142 -6.17 14.52 -8.68
C ALA A 142 -5.24 15.63 -8.18
N ARG A 143 -4.35 15.36 -7.21
CA ARG A 143 -3.40 16.35 -6.68
C ARG A 143 -2.26 16.68 -7.62
N HIS A 144 -2.01 15.82 -8.60
CA HIS A 144 -0.92 15.94 -9.56
C HIS A 144 -1.42 16.23 -10.98
N ASP A 145 -2.66 16.72 -11.13
CA ASP A 145 -3.29 17.05 -12.41
C ASP A 145 -3.26 15.90 -13.43
N ASP A 146 -3.38 14.65 -12.94
CA ASP A 146 -3.26 13.42 -13.74
C ASP A 146 -4.52 12.55 -13.60
N ILE A 147 -5.67 13.14 -13.27
CA ILE A 147 -6.91 12.40 -13.01
C ILE A 147 -7.49 11.74 -14.27
N ASP A 148 -7.12 12.24 -15.46
CA ASP A 148 -7.59 11.75 -16.76
C ASP A 148 -7.24 10.28 -16.98
N VAL A 149 -6.17 9.79 -16.34
CA VAL A 149 -5.76 8.38 -16.39
C VAL A 149 -6.80 7.44 -15.77
N ILE A 150 -7.71 7.96 -14.94
CA ILE A 150 -8.78 7.21 -14.30
C ILE A 150 -10.02 7.12 -15.20
N LEU A 151 -10.21 8.03 -16.15
CA LEU A 151 -11.41 8.10 -17.00
C LEU A 151 -11.75 6.78 -17.71
N PRO A 152 -10.80 6.06 -18.34
CA PRO A 152 -11.10 4.80 -19.01
C PRO A 152 -11.61 3.71 -18.06
N GLU A 153 -11.22 3.78 -16.79
CA GLU A 153 -11.52 2.78 -15.77
C GLU A 153 -12.93 2.96 -15.17
N LEU A 154 -13.53 4.15 -15.31
CA LEU A 154 -14.84 4.47 -14.72
C LEU A 154 -15.98 3.58 -15.22
N GLN A 155 -15.85 3.05 -16.44
CA GLN A 155 -16.80 2.08 -17.00
C GLN A 155 -16.91 0.80 -16.16
N HIS A 156 -15.90 0.48 -15.35
CA HIS A 156 -15.84 -0.71 -14.50
C HIS A 156 -16.29 -0.42 -13.06
N LEU A 157 -16.47 0.85 -12.68
CA LEU A 157 -16.65 1.28 -11.29
C LEU A 157 -17.88 0.66 -10.63
N GLU A 158 -19.00 0.56 -11.34
CA GLU A 158 -20.22 -0.09 -10.82
C GLU A 158 -19.99 -1.59 -10.54
N GLY A 159 -19.22 -2.26 -11.41
CA GLY A 159 -18.85 -3.66 -11.22
C GLY A 159 -17.95 -3.83 -9.99
N TRP A 160 -16.93 -2.97 -9.87
CA TRP A 160 -16.01 -3.00 -8.72
C TRP A 160 -16.70 -2.72 -7.40
N ALA A 161 -17.59 -1.71 -7.33
CA ALA A 161 -18.35 -1.41 -6.11
C ALA A 161 -19.14 -2.64 -5.62
N LYS A 162 -19.77 -3.38 -6.56
CA LYS A 162 -20.47 -4.64 -6.25
C LYS A 162 -19.50 -5.74 -5.80
N GLU A 163 -18.36 -5.90 -6.47
CA GLU A 163 -17.35 -6.91 -6.13
C GLU A 163 -16.72 -6.68 -4.76
N TRP A 164 -16.41 -5.43 -4.42
CA TRP A 164 -15.87 -5.05 -3.11
C TRP A 164 -16.88 -5.25 -1.98
N GLY A 165 -18.17 -5.43 -2.30
CA GLY A 165 -19.23 -5.62 -1.31
C GLY A 165 -19.43 -4.42 -0.40
N ILE A 166 -19.13 -3.21 -0.88
CA ILE A 166 -19.33 -1.99 -0.09
C ILE A 166 -20.81 -1.65 0.04
N GLY A 167 -21.19 -1.05 1.16
CA GLY A 167 -22.56 -0.60 1.38
C GLY A 167 -22.92 0.62 0.54
N LEU A 168 -24.22 0.88 0.41
CA LEU A 168 -24.79 1.97 -0.41
C LEU A 168 -24.24 3.35 -0.02
N ASP A 169 -23.95 3.57 1.26
CA ASP A 169 -23.34 4.82 1.74
C ASP A 169 -21.92 5.03 1.20
N LYS A 170 -21.06 3.99 1.24
CA LYS A 170 -19.70 4.04 0.67
C LYS A 170 -19.73 4.14 -0.85
N GLU A 171 -20.65 3.45 -1.50
CA GLU A 171 -20.84 3.55 -2.95
C GLU A 171 -21.24 4.99 -3.35
N ARG A 172 -22.14 5.62 -2.60
CA ARG A 172 -22.49 7.03 -2.81
C ARG A 172 -21.30 7.96 -2.58
N GLU A 173 -20.53 7.73 -1.52
CA GLU A 173 -19.31 8.48 -1.24
C GLU A 173 -18.28 8.37 -2.38
N LEU A 174 -18.11 7.17 -2.93
CA LEU A 174 -17.25 6.90 -4.09
C LEU A 174 -17.60 7.79 -5.28
N TYR A 175 -18.87 7.72 -5.73
CA TYR A 175 -19.31 8.45 -6.92
C TYR A 175 -19.27 9.97 -6.72
N LEU A 176 -19.73 10.46 -5.57
CA LEU A 176 -19.69 11.90 -5.26
C LEU A 176 -18.26 12.40 -5.13
N GLY A 177 -17.39 11.63 -4.48
CA GLY A 177 -15.98 11.96 -4.32
C GLY A 177 -15.26 12.04 -5.65
N LEU A 178 -15.48 11.06 -6.52
CA LEU A 178 -14.90 11.01 -7.86
C LEU A 178 -15.41 12.17 -8.73
N SER A 179 -16.74 12.37 -8.80
CA SER A 179 -17.34 13.47 -9.56
C SER A 179 -16.81 14.83 -9.11
N SER A 180 -16.67 15.05 -7.81
CA SER A 180 -16.10 16.31 -7.30
C SER A 180 -14.66 16.54 -7.74
N ARG A 181 -13.85 15.50 -7.90
CA ARG A 181 -12.43 15.61 -8.30
C ARG A 181 -12.29 15.81 -9.80
N LEU A 182 -13.10 15.11 -10.61
CA LEU A 182 -13.17 15.30 -12.06
C LEU A 182 -13.60 16.73 -12.41
N LEU A 183 -14.67 17.22 -11.78
CA LEU A 183 -15.13 18.60 -11.97
C LEU A 183 -14.08 19.64 -11.57
N ALA A 184 -13.30 19.37 -10.52
CA ALA A 184 -12.23 20.26 -10.09
C ALA A 184 -11.05 20.28 -11.09
N ALA A 185 -10.81 19.17 -11.80
CA ALA A 185 -9.82 19.07 -12.86
C ALA A 185 -10.30 19.62 -14.22
N GLY A 186 -11.60 19.89 -14.37
CA GLY A 186 -12.20 20.37 -15.61
C GLY A 186 -12.68 19.25 -16.55
N GLU A 187 -12.73 18.01 -16.05
CA GLU A 187 -13.25 16.85 -16.77
C GLU A 187 -14.79 16.78 -16.60
N GLU A 188 -15.52 16.56 -17.72
CA GLU A 188 -16.99 16.45 -17.78
C GLU A 188 -17.50 15.01 -17.91
#